data_AF-A0A1H5KYD4-F1
#
_entry.id   AF-A0A1H5KYD4-F1
#
_cell.length_a   1.000
_cell.length_b   1.000
_cell.length_c   1.000
_cell.angle_alpha   90.00
_cell.angle_beta   90.00
_cell.angle_gamma   90.00
#
_symmetry.space_group_name_H-M   'P 1'
#
loop_
_entity.id
_entity.type
_entity.pdbx_description
1 polymer ?
#
loop_
_entity_poly.entity_id
_entity_poly.type
_entity_poly.pdbx_seq_one_letter_code
_entity_poly.pdbx_strand_id
1 'polypeptide(L)'
;MAYPVVVVGAGPVGLAAAAELVEREVGVLVFERGASAGAAVSEWGHVRLFSQWSELVAPAAGRLLEARGWVRPAGDGYPTGGEWVRDYLAPLAGLLGERVRTGAEVVGVARRGRDRVVDDGRDGEPLTVHVRYDDGHEERVVASGLIDASGTWVAPNPLGGDGLRAVGEAAAVAAGRLSYRGPDLSVPAERDRLAGRHVVVAGSGHSALTALVSLTGLPDGTSVTWVLRRGAIGDTFGGGDADELPARGRLGQRAREAVEAGRVRVVTGFRTEAVESQPDGRVALVSSSGQRVGDVDRVIALTGLRPDLAWLSELRLELDATLQAPVKLAPMIDPNVHSCGSVSPHGVVELAHPEPGVYLAGMKSYGRAPTFLAMTGYEQVRSIAAAFAGDRAAAERVELVLPESGVCGGSGGYDVASGGCCGAPAGPELITLGAPVRSST
;
A
#
# COMPACT_ATOMS: atom_id res chain seq x y z
N MET A 1 4.28 30.69 -20.92
CA MET A 1 4.02 29.25 -21.05
C MET A 1 3.51 28.76 -19.71
N ALA A 2 2.43 27.97 -19.67
CA ALA A 2 1.98 27.36 -18.42
C ALA A 2 2.96 26.25 -18.01
N TYR A 3 3.42 26.25 -16.76
CA TYR A 3 4.28 25.18 -16.24
C TYR A 3 3.44 23.92 -15.96
N PRO A 4 3.99 22.71 -16.15
CA PRO A 4 3.26 21.48 -15.86
C PRO A 4 3.06 21.29 -14.35
N VAL A 5 2.06 20.50 -13.99
CA VAL A 5 1.98 19.85 -12.69
C VAL A 5 2.94 18.67 -12.70
N VAL A 6 3.76 18.55 -11.66
CA VAL A 6 4.65 17.39 -11.50
C VAL A 6 3.99 16.36 -10.61
N VAL A 7 3.92 15.11 -11.07
CA VAL A 7 3.49 13.95 -10.30
C VAL A 7 4.72 13.10 -9.97
N VAL A 8 4.91 12.76 -8.70
CA VAL A 8 6.02 11.92 -8.25
C VAL A 8 5.53 10.50 -8.02
N GLY A 9 6.10 9.54 -8.75
CA GLY A 9 5.73 8.12 -8.75
C GLY A 9 4.79 7.75 -9.89
N ALA A 10 5.15 6.75 -10.69
CA ALA A 10 4.30 6.14 -11.72
C ALA A 10 3.64 4.84 -11.22
N GLY A 11 3.22 4.83 -9.96
CA GLY A 11 2.35 3.79 -9.40
C GLY A 11 0.87 4.01 -9.78
N PRO A 12 -0.05 3.19 -9.24
CA PRO A 12 -1.48 3.27 -9.57
C PRO A 12 -2.09 4.65 -9.40
N VAL A 13 -1.80 5.32 -8.28
CA VAL A 13 -2.35 6.65 -7.96
C VAL A 13 -1.70 7.75 -8.80
N GLY A 14 -0.38 7.68 -9.03
CA GLY A 14 0.32 8.69 -9.82
C GLY A 14 -0.07 8.65 -11.30
N LEU A 15 -0.23 7.47 -11.90
CA LEU A 15 -0.73 7.34 -13.27
C LEU A 15 -2.20 7.76 -13.39
N ALA A 16 -3.02 7.47 -12.38
CA ALA A 16 -4.39 7.97 -12.32
C ALA A 16 -4.43 9.50 -12.25
N ALA A 17 -3.56 10.13 -11.46
CA ALA A 17 -3.43 11.59 -11.42
C ALA A 17 -3.07 12.17 -12.80
N ALA A 18 -2.10 11.56 -13.48
CA ALA A 18 -1.72 11.98 -14.83
C ALA A 18 -2.87 11.84 -15.84
N ALA A 19 -3.66 10.76 -15.76
CA ALA A 19 -4.84 10.57 -16.59
C ALA A 19 -5.91 11.66 -16.33
N GLU A 20 -6.23 11.95 -15.07
CA GLU A 20 -7.20 12.98 -14.70
C GLU A 20 -6.75 14.39 -15.14
N LEU A 21 -5.46 14.69 -15.03
CA LEU A 21 -4.88 15.97 -15.50
C LEU A 21 -4.93 16.08 -17.03
N VAL A 22 -4.60 15.00 -17.76
CA VAL A 22 -4.67 14.96 -19.23
C VAL A 22 -6.11 15.16 -19.73
N GLU A 23 -7.10 14.50 -19.12
CA GLU A 23 -8.51 14.68 -19.49
C GLU A 23 -9.01 16.11 -19.27
N ARG A 24 -8.39 16.85 -18.35
CA ARG A 24 -8.70 18.27 -18.05
C ARG A 24 -7.80 19.25 -18.77
N GLU A 25 -7.02 18.78 -19.75
CA GLU A 25 -6.09 19.60 -20.53
C GLU A 25 -5.03 20.33 -19.68
N VAL A 26 -4.71 19.80 -18.50
CA VAL A 26 -3.65 20.31 -17.62
C VAL A 26 -2.32 19.63 -17.98
N GLY A 27 -1.28 20.43 -18.25
CA GLY A 27 0.06 19.91 -18.54
C GLY A 27 0.63 19.12 -17.35
N VAL A 28 1.19 17.94 -17.61
CA VAL A 28 1.70 17.04 -16.57
C VAL A 28 3.03 16.38 -16.96
N LEU A 29 3.91 16.22 -15.98
CA LEU A 29 5.10 15.35 -16.03
C LEU A 29 5.06 14.40 -14.83
N VAL A 30 5.31 13.11 -15.07
CA VAL A 30 5.39 12.06 -14.07
C VAL A 30 6.84 11.60 -13.98
N PHE A 31 7.42 11.62 -12.79
CA PHE A 31 8.77 11.09 -12.53
C PHE A 31 8.69 9.80 -11.74
N GLU A 32 9.27 8.73 -12.27
CA GLU A 32 9.36 7.41 -11.65
C GLU A 32 10.83 7.03 -11.49
N ARG A 33 11.24 6.75 -10.25
CA ARG A 33 12.60 6.35 -9.95
C ARG A 33 12.97 4.97 -10.50
N GLY A 34 12.00 4.07 -10.63
CA GLY A 34 12.17 2.73 -11.16
C GLY A 34 12.31 2.71 -12.68
N ALA A 35 12.78 1.59 -13.21
CA ALA A 35 12.98 1.40 -14.66
C ALA A 35 11.66 1.31 -15.45
N SER A 36 10.52 1.16 -14.78
CA SER A 36 9.20 1.06 -15.42
C SER A 36 8.12 1.65 -14.54
N ALA A 37 7.00 2.02 -15.15
CA ALA A 37 5.76 2.26 -14.42
C ALA A 37 5.38 1.04 -13.55
N GLY A 38 4.79 1.31 -12.38
CA GLY A 38 4.43 0.26 -11.42
C GLY A 38 5.63 -0.47 -10.81
N ALA A 39 6.86 0.08 -10.83
CA ALA A 39 8.07 -0.60 -10.33
C ALA A 39 7.90 -1.20 -8.92
N ALA A 40 7.34 -0.45 -7.98
CA ALA A 40 7.06 -0.95 -6.63
C ALA A 40 6.04 -2.10 -6.63
N VAL A 41 5.03 -2.06 -7.51
CA VAL A 41 4.03 -3.13 -7.68
C VAL A 41 4.67 -4.39 -8.22
N SER A 42 5.60 -4.25 -9.17
CA SER A 42 6.36 -5.37 -9.75
C SER A 42 7.18 -6.14 -8.71
N GLU A 43 7.72 -5.47 -7.69
CA GLU A 43 8.47 -6.15 -6.60
C GLU A 43 7.62 -7.14 -5.80
N TRP A 44 6.30 -6.91 -5.72
CA TRP A 44 5.34 -7.85 -5.12
C TRP A 44 4.39 -8.44 -6.17
N GLY A 45 4.84 -8.52 -7.42
CA GLY A 45 3.99 -8.92 -8.55
C GLY A 45 3.33 -10.30 -8.40
N HIS A 46 3.90 -11.20 -7.61
CA HIS A 46 3.33 -12.52 -7.30
C HIS A 46 2.13 -12.46 -6.33
N VAL A 47 1.94 -11.36 -5.62
CA VAL A 47 0.88 -11.23 -4.61
C VAL A 47 -0.46 -10.98 -5.29
N ARG A 48 -1.46 -11.82 -4.99
CA ARG A 48 -2.85 -11.61 -5.42
C ARG A 48 -3.50 -10.51 -4.60
N LEU A 49 -4.15 -9.55 -5.27
CA LEU A 49 -4.87 -8.48 -4.63
C LEU A 49 -6.19 -8.98 -4.02
N PHE A 50 -6.63 -8.29 -2.97
CA PHE A 50 -7.96 -8.48 -2.40
C PHE A 50 -9.04 -7.70 -3.14
N SER A 51 -8.68 -6.87 -4.11
CA SER A 51 -9.60 -6.04 -4.90
C SER A 51 -9.81 -6.62 -6.29
N GLN A 52 -11.02 -6.45 -6.80
CA GLN A 52 -11.39 -6.88 -8.15
C GLN A 52 -10.93 -5.87 -9.19
N TRP A 53 -10.85 -6.28 -10.46
CA TRP A 53 -10.52 -5.38 -11.56
C TRP A 53 -11.43 -4.15 -11.64
N SER A 54 -12.71 -4.27 -11.27
CA SER A 54 -13.66 -3.15 -11.20
C SER A 54 -13.23 -2.03 -10.23
N GLU A 55 -12.43 -2.36 -9.21
CA GLU A 55 -11.95 -1.44 -8.18
C GLU A 55 -10.52 -0.92 -8.45
N LEU A 56 -9.83 -1.51 -9.45
CA LEU A 56 -8.39 -1.33 -9.70
C LEU A 56 -8.06 -0.52 -10.96
N VAL A 57 -9.07 -0.07 -11.70
CA VAL A 57 -8.92 0.76 -12.90
C VAL A 57 -9.54 2.12 -12.63
N ALA A 58 -8.72 3.18 -12.61
CA ALA A 58 -9.21 4.53 -12.39
C ALA A 58 -10.12 4.96 -13.57
N PRO A 59 -11.26 5.63 -13.32
CA PRO A 59 -12.22 5.98 -14.37
C PRO A 59 -11.61 6.77 -15.54
N ALA A 60 -10.86 7.85 -15.27
CA ALA A 60 -10.18 8.63 -16.31
C ALA A 60 -9.17 7.79 -17.12
N ALA A 61 -8.36 6.99 -16.43
CA ALA A 61 -7.41 6.10 -17.10
C ALA A 61 -8.10 5.08 -18.00
N GLY A 62 -9.20 4.49 -17.52
CA GLY A 62 -10.02 3.54 -18.28
C GLY A 62 -10.55 4.16 -19.58
N ARG A 63 -11.14 5.37 -19.51
CA ARG A 63 -11.64 6.09 -20.69
C ARG A 63 -10.52 6.38 -21.70
N LEU A 64 -9.36 6.86 -21.25
CA LEU A 64 -8.22 7.12 -22.12
C LEU A 64 -7.72 5.86 -22.84
N LEU A 65 -7.60 4.75 -22.10
CA LEU A 65 -7.17 3.46 -22.63
C LEU A 65 -8.17 2.87 -23.62
N GLU A 66 -9.45 2.85 -23.27
CA GLU A 66 -10.54 2.31 -24.11
C GLU A 66 -10.65 3.08 -25.43
N ALA A 67 -10.43 4.40 -25.43
CA ALA A 67 -10.37 5.21 -26.64
C ALA A 67 -9.24 4.81 -27.61
N ARG A 68 -8.25 4.03 -27.15
CA ARG A 68 -7.14 3.48 -27.96
C ARG A 68 -7.26 1.98 -28.19
N GLY A 69 -8.43 1.40 -27.96
CA GLY A 69 -8.71 -0.02 -28.21
C GLY A 69 -8.17 -0.96 -27.15
N TRP A 70 -7.79 -0.46 -25.97
CA TRP A 70 -7.48 -1.32 -24.82
C TRP A 70 -8.75 -2.07 -24.37
N VAL A 71 -8.61 -3.37 -24.14
CA VAL A 71 -9.71 -4.21 -23.65
C VAL A 71 -9.59 -4.33 -22.14
N ARG A 72 -10.60 -3.82 -21.44
CA ARG A 72 -10.67 -3.91 -19.98
C ARG A 72 -10.77 -5.38 -19.54
N PRO A 73 -9.96 -5.81 -18.54
CA PRO A 73 -10.12 -7.12 -17.91
C PRO A 73 -11.51 -7.34 -17.31
N ALA A 74 -11.95 -8.59 -17.21
CA ALA A 74 -13.23 -8.94 -16.60
C ALA A 74 -13.31 -8.41 -15.15
N GLY A 75 -14.38 -7.67 -14.85
CA GLY A 75 -14.46 -6.80 -13.66
C GLY A 75 -14.48 -7.52 -12.31
N ASP A 76 -14.84 -8.80 -12.28
CA ASP A 76 -14.95 -9.65 -11.10
C ASP A 76 -13.66 -10.42 -10.77
N GLY A 77 -12.68 -10.43 -11.66
CA GLY A 77 -11.39 -11.08 -11.47
C GLY A 77 -10.49 -10.38 -10.45
N TYR A 78 -9.69 -11.16 -9.71
CA TYR A 78 -8.72 -10.68 -8.73
C TYR A 78 -7.30 -10.81 -9.26
N PRO A 79 -6.69 -9.73 -9.79
CA PRO A 79 -5.36 -9.81 -10.35
C PRO A 79 -4.28 -10.00 -9.27
N THR A 80 -3.14 -10.51 -9.70
CA THR A 80 -1.86 -10.34 -9.01
C THR A 80 -1.27 -8.97 -9.30
N GLY A 81 -0.30 -8.52 -8.51
CA GLY A 81 0.41 -7.26 -8.77
C GLY A 81 1.02 -7.23 -10.18
N GLY A 82 1.53 -8.37 -10.66
CA GLY A 82 2.12 -8.50 -11.99
C GLY A 82 1.06 -8.37 -13.10
N GLU A 83 -0.12 -8.95 -12.91
CA GLU A 83 -1.26 -8.76 -13.82
C GLU A 83 -1.74 -7.30 -13.82
N TRP A 84 -1.79 -6.65 -12.65
CA TRP A 84 -2.15 -5.24 -12.55
C TRP A 84 -1.18 -4.33 -13.31
N VAL A 85 0.12 -4.61 -13.23
CA VAL A 85 1.14 -3.90 -14.01
C VAL A 85 0.98 -4.17 -15.51
N ARG A 86 0.98 -5.45 -15.90
CA ARG A 86 0.98 -5.89 -17.30
C ARG A 86 -0.27 -5.42 -18.05
N ASP A 87 -1.44 -5.60 -17.45
CA ASP A 87 -2.72 -5.45 -18.15
C ASP A 87 -3.31 -4.03 -17.99
N TYR A 88 -2.78 -3.18 -17.10
CA TYR A 88 -3.29 -1.83 -16.86
C TYR A 88 -2.21 -0.75 -16.71
N LEU A 89 -1.29 -0.85 -15.74
CA LEU A 89 -0.37 0.26 -15.43
C LEU A 89 0.65 0.52 -16.55
N ALA A 90 1.25 -0.53 -17.11
CA ALA A 90 2.20 -0.40 -18.21
C ALA A 90 1.52 0.10 -19.50
N PRO A 91 0.35 -0.43 -19.93
CA PRO A 91 -0.43 0.16 -21.02
C PRO A 91 -0.74 1.66 -20.82
N LEU A 92 -1.15 2.05 -19.61
CA LEU A 92 -1.47 3.44 -19.30
C LEU A 92 -0.25 4.35 -19.40
N ALA A 93 0.89 3.92 -18.84
CA ALA A 93 2.14 4.66 -18.96
C ALA A 93 2.59 4.79 -20.43
N GLY A 94 2.46 3.72 -21.21
CA GLY A 94 2.74 3.76 -22.65
C GLY A 94 1.86 4.75 -23.41
N LEU A 95 0.56 4.84 -23.05
CA LEU A 95 -0.37 5.83 -23.63
C LEU A 95 0.00 7.27 -23.25
N LEU A 96 0.43 7.50 -22.00
CA LEU A 96 0.85 8.83 -21.53
C LEU A 96 2.17 9.30 -22.18
N GLY A 97 3.01 8.35 -22.63
CA GLY A 97 4.19 8.59 -23.46
C GLY A 97 5.28 9.38 -22.74
N GLU A 98 5.85 10.38 -23.41
CA GLU A 98 6.96 11.21 -22.89
C GLU A 98 6.63 12.01 -21.62
N ARG A 99 5.36 12.02 -21.21
CA ARG A 99 4.95 12.57 -19.91
C ARG A 99 5.45 11.73 -18.74
N VAL A 100 5.69 10.43 -18.93
CA VAL A 100 6.19 9.53 -17.89
C VAL A 100 7.68 9.28 -18.10
N ARG A 101 8.50 9.77 -17.18
CA ARG A 101 9.96 9.63 -17.19
C ARG A 101 10.38 8.64 -16.11
N THR A 102 10.83 7.46 -16.55
CA THR A 102 11.37 6.39 -15.69
C THR A 102 12.86 6.58 -15.45
N GLY A 103 13.42 5.87 -14.46
CA GLY A 103 14.81 6.04 -14.05
C GLY A 103 15.11 7.44 -13.53
N ALA A 104 14.09 8.16 -13.07
CA ALA A 104 14.14 9.58 -12.73
C ALA A 104 13.60 9.78 -11.30
N GLU A 105 14.51 9.99 -10.36
CA GLU A 105 14.22 10.19 -8.94
C GLU A 105 14.06 11.68 -8.62
N VAL A 106 12.92 12.06 -8.05
CA VAL A 106 12.78 13.40 -7.46
C VAL A 106 13.50 13.43 -6.12
N VAL A 107 14.51 14.29 -6.00
CA VAL A 107 15.40 14.38 -4.83
C VAL A 107 15.19 15.65 -4.01
N GLY A 108 14.37 16.59 -4.49
CA GLY A 108 14.06 17.82 -3.76
C GLY A 108 13.01 18.67 -4.45
N VAL A 109 12.20 19.38 -3.68
CA VAL A 109 11.28 20.40 -4.21
C VAL A 109 11.25 21.62 -3.30
N ALA A 110 11.31 22.80 -3.90
CA ALA A 110 11.23 24.08 -3.20
C ALA A 110 10.47 25.12 -4.04
N ARG A 111 10.12 26.25 -3.43
CA ARG A 111 9.70 27.44 -4.19
C ARG A 111 10.90 28.05 -4.90
N ARG A 112 10.73 28.42 -6.17
CA ARG A 112 11.83 28.93 -6.99
C ARG A 112 12.43 30.19 -6.35
N GLY A 113 13.72 30.10 -5.97
CA GLY A 113 14.45 31.22 -5.38
C GLY A 113 13.98 31.63 -3.97
N ARG A 114 13.13 30.83 -3.32
CA ARG A 114 12.55 31.11 -2.00
C ARG A 114 12.67 29.85 -1.16
N ASP A 115 13.59 29.84 -0.20
CA ASP A 115 13.67 28.74 0.76
C ASP A 115 12.43 28.69 1.67
N ARG A 116 12.39 27.72 2.58
CA ARG A 116 11.25 27.55 3.48
C ARG A 116 10.96 28.75 4.39
N VAL A 117 11.96 29.54 4.78
CA VAL A 117 11.80 30.61 5.78
C VAL A 117 11.37 31.95 5.18
N VAL A 118 11.50 32.15 3.88
CA VAL A 118 11.08 33.39 3.21
C VAL A 118 9.56 33.48 3.14
N ASP A 119 8.96 34.54 3.70
CA ASP A 119 7.50 34.78 3.61
C ASP A 119 7.11 35.63 2.40
N ASP A 120 7.89 36.67 2.12
CA ASP A 120 7.51 37.67 1.12
C ASP A 120 7.43 37.09 -0.31
N GLY A 121 6.24 37.18 -0.91
CA GLY A 121 5.95 36.76 -2.28
C GLY A 121 6.13 35.26 -2.56
N ARG A 122 6.36 34.42 -1.55
CA ARG A 122 6.73 33.01 -1.74
C ARG A 122 5.63 32.19 -2.43
N ASP A 123 4.38 32.39 -2.03
CA ASP A 123 3.23 31.62 -2.52
C ASP A 123 2.93 31.86 -4.01
N GLY A 124 3.40 32.99 -4.56
CA GLY A 124 3.25 33.33 -5.98
C GLY A 124 4.31 32.73 -6.90
N GLU A 125 5.42 32.23 -6.36
CA GLU A 125 6.48 31.61 -7.18
C GLU A 125 6.13 30.16 -7.56
N PRO A 126 6.49 29.71 -8.78
CA PRO A 126 6.37 28.31 -9.14
C PRO A 126 7.33 27.44 -8.30
N LEU A 127 7.10 26.13 -8.34
CA LEU A 127 7.98 25.15 -7.73
C LEU A 127 9.20 24.90 -8.62
N THR A 128 10.33 24.58 -8.00
CA THR A 128 11.50 23.98 -8.65
C THR A 128 11.63 22.55 -8.14
N VAL A 129 11.52 21.58 -9.05
CA VAL A 129 11.67 20.15 -8.78
C VAL A 129 13.06 19.71 -9.22
N HIS A 130 13.82 19.12 -8.30
CA HIS A 130 15.15 18.57 -8.55
C HIS A 130 15.01 17.08 -8.85
N VAL A 131 15.50 16.67 -10.01
CA VAL A 131 15.43 15.29 -10.49
C VAL A 131 16.84 14.78 -10.71
N ARG A 132 17.13 13.57 -10.24
CA ARG A 132 18.34 12.82 -10.52
C ARG A 132 17.98 11.56 -11.30
N TYR A 133 18.67 11.33 -12.39
CA TYR A 133 18.45 10.16 -13.23
C TYR A 133 19.46 9.05 -12.92
N ASP A 134 19.17 7.84 -13.40
CA ASP A 134 19.98 6.63 -13.19
C ASP A 134 21.39 6.71 -13.78
N ASP A 135 21.57 7.45 -14.87
CA ASP A 135 22.86 7.80 -15.48
C ASP A 135 23.66 8.85 -14.70
N GLY A 136 23.09 9.38 -13.60
CA GLY A 136 23.69 10.38 -12.73
C GLY A 136 23.47 11.82 -13.17
N HIS A 137 22.75 12.08 -14.28
CA HIS A 137 22.44 13.45 -14.66
C HIS A 137 21.39 14.06 -13.72
N GLU A 138 21.49 15.38 -13.54
CA GLU A 138 20.55 16.15 -12.72
C GLU A 138 19.83 17.20 -13.56
N GLU A 139 18.52 17.34 -13.34
CA GLU A 139 17.65 18.30 -14.01
C GLU A 139 16.88 19.12 -12.97
N ARG A 140 16.60 20.38 -13.30
CA ARG A 140 15.64 21.21 -12.56
C ARG A 140 14.45 21.50 -13.44
N VAL A 141 13.26 21.17 -12.95
CA VAL A 141 12.00 21.38 -13.65
C VAL A 141 11.19 22.44 -12.91
N VAL A 142 10.74 23.46 -13.64
CA VAL A 142 9.82 24.46 -13.08
C VAL A 142 8.39 23.93 -13.22
N ALA A 143 7.66 23.89 -12.11
CA ALA A 143 6.32 23.31 -12.04
C ALA A 143 5.30 24.28 -11.45
N SER A 144 4.05 24.19 -11.92
CA SER A 144 2.92 24.95 -11.36
C SER A 144 2.35 24.31 -10.09
N GLY A 145 2.61 23.01 -9.88
CA GLY A 145 2.17 22.26 -8.71
C GLY A 145 2.86 20.90 -8.59
N LEU A 146 2.61 20.22 -7.46
CA LEU A 146 3.17 18.92 -7.11
C LEU A 146 2.07 17.99 -6.59
N ILE A 147 2.02 16.76 -7.11
CA ILE A 147 1.29 15.64 -6.54
C ILE A 147 2.29 14.56 -6.17
N ASP A 148 2.60 14.43 -4.87
CA ASP A 148 3.46 13.35 -4.38
C ASP A 148 2.64 12.06 -4.19
N ALA A 149 2.74 11.16 -5.17
CA ALA A 149 2.16 9.83 -5.16
C ALA A 149 3.23 8.73 -5.01
N SER A 150 4.40 9.05 -4.43
CA SER A 150 5.55 8.13 -4.28
C SER A 150 5.29 6.96 -3.33
N GLY A 151 4.21 7.03 -2.54
CA GLY A 151 3.82 5.99 -1.60
C GLY A 151 4.80 5.82 -0.44
N THR A 152 4.81 4.62 0.15
CA THR A 152 5.61 4.30 1.36
C THR A 152 6.52 3.08 1.20
N TRP A 153 6.45 2.39 0.05
CA TRP A 153 7.14 1.11 -0.20
C TRP A 153 8.64 1.15 0.08
N VAL A 154 9.25 2.29 -0.20
CA VAL A 154 10.70 2.52 -0.18
C VAL A 154 11.28 2.67 1.23
N ALA A 155 10.42 2.91 2.21
CA ALA A 155 10.79 3.15 3.60
C ALA A 155 10.05 2.16 4.52
N PRO A 156 10.52 0.91 4.62
CA PRO A 156 9.96 -0.04 5.56
C PRO A 156 10.18 0.42 7.01
N ASN A 157 9.24 0.06 7.89
CA ASN A 157 9.47 0.18 9.32
C ASN A 157 10.56 -0.82 9.74
N PRO A 158 11.45 -0.44 10.66
CA PRO A 158 12.48 -1.35 11.14
C PRO A 158 11.89 -2.48 12.00
N LEU A 159 12.74 -3.47 12.30
CA LEU A 159 12.40 -4.59 13.18
C LEU A 159 12.37 -4.18 14.67
N GLY A 160 13.13 -3.15 15.05
CA GLY A 160 13.25 -2.70 16.44
C GLY A 160 11.91 -2.29 17.08
N GLY A 161 11.76 -2.62 18.36
CA GLY A 161 10.49 -2.53 19.08
C GLY A 161 9.95 -1.11 19.32
N ASP A 162 10.81 -0.10 19.19
CA ASP A 162 10.57 1.33 19.40
C ASP A 162 10.38 2.11 18.09
N GLY A 163 10.40 1.44 16.94
CA GLY A 163 10.29 2.08 15.63
C GLY A 163 11.62 2.58 15.04
N LEU A 164 12.74 2.25 15.69
CA LEU A 164 14.10 2.41 15.19
C LEU A 164 14.70 1.04 14.84
N ARG A 165 15.85 1.05 14.15
CA ARG A 165 16.58 -0.18 13.84
C ARG A 165 17.13 -0.79 15.12
N ALA A 166 16.90 -2.09 15.32
CA ALA A 166 17.55 -2.86 16.37
C ALA A 166 19.07 -2.88 16.17
N VAL A 167 19.81 -3.02 17.26
CA VAL A 167 21.27 -3.17 17.21
C VAL A 167 21.62 -4.37 16.32
N GLY A 168 22.50 -4.19 15.33
CA GLY A 168 22.87 -5.26 14.39
C GLY A 168 21.89 -5.50 13.24
N GLU A 169 20.72 -4.85 13.21
CA GLU A 169 19.72 -5.01 12.15
C GLU A 169 20.28 -4.65 10.77
N ALA A 170 20.98 -3.51 10.65
CA ALA A 170 21.59 -3.08 9.40
C ALA A 170 22.66 -4.06 8.89
N ALA A 171 23.45 -4.66 9.80
CA ALA A 171 24.44 -5.66 9.46
C ALA A 171 23.78 -6.97 8.96
N ALA A 172 22.68 -7.39 9.60
CA ALA A 172 21.91 -8.55 9.16
C ALA A 172 21.27 -8.34 7.78
N VAL A 173 20.80 -7.12 7.46
CA VAL A 173 20.32 -6.76 6.13
C VAL A 173 21.47 -6.84 5.11
N ALA A 174 22.61 -6.22 5.40
CA ALA A 174 23.77 -6.25 4.51
C ALA A 174 24.30 -7.68 4.25
N ALA A 175 24.18 -8.57 5.24
CA ALA A 175 24.54 -9.98 5.13
C ALA A 175 23.47 -10.86 4.44
N GLY A 176 22.35 -10.29 4.00
CA GLY A 176 21.24 -11.04 3.39
C GLY A 176 20.51 -11.98 4.35
N ARG A 177 20.60 -11.72 5.67
CA ARG A 177 19.94 -12.50 6.73
C ARG A 177 18.61 -11.91 7.16
N LEU A 178 18.38 -10.61 6.90
CA LEU A 178 17.12 -9.93 7.17
C LEU A 178 16.59 -9.26 5.91
N SER A 179 15.29 -9.41 5.65
CA SER A 179 14.56 -8.75 4.56
C SER A 179 13.31 -8.06 5.10
N TYR A 180 12.91 -6.96 4.45
CA TYR A 180 11.63 -6.27 4.71
C TYR A 180 10.58 -6.59 3.65
N ARG A 181 10.75 -7.69 2.91
CA ARG A 181 9.90 -8.13 1.80
C ARG A 181 9.42 -9.54 2.05
N GLY A 182 8.17 -9.80 1.67
CA GLY A 182 7.62 -11.15 1.66
C GLY A 182 8.35 -12.02 0.63
N PRO A 183 8.46 -13.33 0.87
CA PRO A 183 9.18 -14.22 -0.03
C PRO A 183 8.35 -14.51 -1.28
N ASP A 184 8.96 -14.40 -2.46
CA ASP A 184 8.37 -14.88 -3.71
C ASP A 184 8.71 -16.35 -3.91
N LEU A 185 7.87 -17.22 -3.34
CA LEU A 185 8.06 -18.66 -3.45
C LEU A 185 7.72 -19.20 -4.86
N SER A 186 7.36 -18.37 -5.85
CA SER A 186 7.29 -18.81 -7.25
C SER A 186 8.69 -18.93 -7.87
N VAL A 187 9.67 -18.20 -7.34
CA VAL A 187 11.07 -18.21 -7.77
C VAL A 187 11.82 -19.40 -7.16
N PRO A 188 12.37 -20.34 -7.96
CA PRO A 188 13.08 -21.52 -7.43
C PRO A 188 14.21 -21.19 -6.45
N ALA A 189 15.04 -20.20 -6.80
CA ALA A 189 16.17 -19.80 -5.95
C ALA A 189 15.73 -19.27 -4.58
N GLU A 190 14.55 -18.65 -4.47
CA GLU A 190 14.02 -18.18 -3.19
C GLU A 190 13.47 -19.34 -2.35
N ARG A 191 12.84 -20.34 -2.99
CA ARG A 191 12.48 -21.59 -2.31
C ARG A 191 13.71 -22.30 -1.75
N ASP A 192 14.77 -22.45 -2.54
CA ASP A 192 16.01 -23.12 -2.13
C ASP A 192 16.71 -22.40 -0.96
N ARG A 193 16.58 -21.07 -0.88
CA ARG A 193 17.12 -20.28 0.24
C ARG A 193 16.39 -20.52 1.56
N LEU A 194 15.12 -20.92 1.51
CA LEU A 194 14.24 -21.02 2.68
C LEU A 194 13.95 -22.47 3.08
N ALA A 195 14.00 -23.41 2.13
CA ALA A 195 13.72 -24.82 2.38
C ALA A 195 14.69 -25.43 3.40
N GLY A 196 14.13 -26.12 4.40
CA GLY A 196 14.91 -26.76 5.47
C GLY A 196 15.58 -25.80 6.45
N ARG A 197 15.17 -24.51 6.45
CA ARG A 197 15.75 -23.45 7.29
C ARG A 197 14.83 -23.01 8.41
N HIS A 198 15.41 -22.38 9.42
CA HIS A 198 14.65 -21.66 10.45
C HIS A 198 14.41 -20.21 10.03
N VAL A 199 13.14 -19.87 9.78
CA VAL A 199 12.70 -18.57 9.31
C VAL A 199 11.89 -17.87 10.40
N VAL A 200 12.28 -16.66 10.75
CA VAL A 200 11.47 -15.78 11.61
C VAL A 200 10.67 -14.82 10.76
N VAL A 201 9.36 -14.75 10.98
CA VAL A 201 8.49 -13.69 10.45
C VAL A 201 8.12 -12.75 11.60
N ALA A 202 8.40 -11.47 11.47
CA ALA A 202 8.04 -10.45 12.46
C ALA A 202 6.95 -9.52 11.92
N GLY A 203 5.91 -9.28 12.72
CA GLY A 203 4.79 -8.41 12.36
C GLY A 203 3.44 -9.12 12.39
N SER A 204 2.36 -8.35 12.45
CA SER A 204 1.00 -8.84 12.66
C SER A 204 0.02 -8.38 11.56
N GLY A 205 0.52 -7.83 10.45
CA GLY A 205 -0.32 -7.39 9.34
C GLY A 205 -0.61 -8.51 8.34
N HIS A 206 -1.48 -8.24 7.36
CA HIS A 206 -1.80 -9.17 6.27
C HIS A 206 -0.57 -9.65 5.50
N SER A 207 0.46 -8.81 5.35
CA SER A 207 1.74 -9.22 4.75
C SER A 207 2.40 -10.36 5.54
N ALA A 208 2.40 -10.28 6.88
CA ALA A 208 2.97 -11.31 7.74
C ALA A 208 2.18 -12.62 7.64
N LEU A 209 0.84 -12.56 7.68
CA LEU A 209 -0.01 -13.74 7.49
C LEU A 209 0.22 -14.40 6.13
N THR A 210 0.34 -13.60 5.06
CA THR A 210 0.61 -14.08 3.70
C THR A 210 1.94 -14.82 3.65
N ALA A 211 2.99 -14.25 4.26
CA ALA A 211 4.30 -14.91 4.35
C ALA A 211 4.23 -16.21 5.16
N LEU A 212 3.57 -16.21 6.32
CA LEU A 212 3.41 -17.41 7.16
C LEU A 212 2.72 -18.54 6.41
N VAL A 213 1.57 -18.27 5.78
CA VAL A 213 0.84 -19.27 5.00
C VAL A 213 1.70 -19.81 3.85
N SER A 214 2.40 -18.93 3.14
CA SER A 214 3.28 -19.35 2.03
C SER A 214 4.43 -20.23 2.50
N LEU A 215 5.09 -19.89 3.61
CA LEU A 215 6.20 -20.65 4.17
C LEU A 215 5.78 -22.04 4.67
N THR A 216 4.51 -22.21 5.09
CA THR A 216 4.01 -23.53 5.54
C THR A 216 3.85 -24.55 4.41
N GLY A 217 3.97 -24.12 3.15
CA GLY A 217 4.00 -25.00 1.98
C GLY A 217 5.40 -25.47 1.57
N LEU A 218 6.45 -25.06 2.30
CA LEU A 218 7.82 -25.51 2.04
C LEU A 218 8.05 -26.96 2.55
N PRO A 219 9.06 -27.68 2.02
CA PRO A 219 9.34 -29.06 2.40
C PRO A 219 9.64 -29.24 3.89
N ASP A 220 9.51 -30.50 4.34
CA ASP A 220 9.83 -30.93 5.71
C ASP A 220 11.23 -30.47 6.14
N GLY A 221 11.35 -30.11 7.42
CA GLY A 221 12.57 -29.55 8.01
C GLY A 221 12.62 -28.02 8.02
N THR A 222 11.73 -27.33 7.31
CA THR A 222 11.56 -25.88 7.43
C THR A 222 10.85 -25.55 8.74
N SER A 223 11.43 -24.70 9.59
CA SER A 223 10.79 -24.26 10.84
C SER A 223 10.46 -22.77 10.77
N VAL A 224 9.26 -22.39 11.17
CA VAL A 224 8.78 -21.01 11.10
C VAL A 224 8.48 -20.51 12.50
N THR A 225 9.11 -19.41 12.91
CA THR A 225 8.81 -18.70 14.15
C THR A 225 8.14 -17.37 13.83
N TRP A 226 6.92 -17.18 14.35
CA TRP A 226 6.19 -15.93 14.24
C TRP A 226 6.41 -15.06 15.49
N VAL A 227 7.03 -13.91 15.30
CA VAL A 227 7.39 -12.97 16.37
C VAL A 227 6.39 -11.81 16.41
N LEU A 228 5.74 -11.65 17.56
CA LEU A 228 4.72 -10.65 17.83
C LEU A 228 5.13 -9.73 18.97
N ARG A 229 5.03 -8.42 18.73
CA ARG A 229 5.32 -7.38 19.73
C ARG A 229 4.35 -7.41 20.91
N ARG A 230 3.07 -7.67 20.64
CA ARG A 230 2.01 -7.71 21.67
C ARG A 230 2.09 -9.03 22.43
N GLY A 231 1.65 -9.03 23.69
CA GLY A 231 1.67 -10.22 24.56
C GLY A 231 0.67 -11.32 24.17
N ALA A 232 -0.26 -11.03 23.27
CA ALA A 232 -1.26 -11.97 22.76
C ALA A 232 -1.40 -11.84 21.25
N ILE A 233 -1.91 -12.91 20.62
CA ILE A 233 -2.25 -12.91 19.20
C ILE A 233 -3.44 -11.97 18.93
N GLY A 234 -4.44 -11.90 19.81
CA GLY A 234 -5.61 -11.01 19.64
C GLY A 234 -6.30 -11.21 18.28
N ASP A 235 -6.81 -10.11 17.69
CA ASP A 235 -7.49 -10.11 16.38
C ASP A 235 -6.54 -10.19 15.18
N THR A 236 -5.30 -10.67 15.37
CA THR A 236 -4.28 -10.70 14.31
C THR A 236 -4.68 -11.62 13.16
N PHE A 237 -5.57 -12.59 13.38
CA PHE A 237 -6.13 -13.42 12.31
C PHE A 237 -7.28 -12.75 11.55
N GLY A 238 -7.62 -11.48 11.82
CA GLY A 238 -8.76 -10.79 11.20
C GLY A 238 -10.13 -11.26 11.72
N GLY A 239 -11.20 -10.81 11.07
CA GLY A 239 -12.59 -11.07 11.47
C GLY A 239 -13.10 -12.48 11.17
N GLY A 240 -12.30 -13.32 10.49
CA GLY A 240 -12.76 -14.62 10.02
C GLY A 240 -13.92 -14.48 9.03
N ASP A 241 -15.04 -15.16 9.28
CA ASP A 241 -16.24 -15.05 8.44
C ASP A 241 -16.95 -13.69 8.59
N ALA A 242 -16.62 -12.93 9.64
CA ALA A 242 -17.11 -11.58 9.89
C ALA A 242 -16.15 -10.49 9.40
N ASP A 243 -15.09 -10.86 8.68
CA ASP A 243 -14.19 -9.89 8.06
C ASP A 243 -14.93 -9.16 6.93
N GLU A 244 -14.80 -7.83 6.88
CA GLU A 244 -15.34 -6.97 5.80
C GLU A 244 -14.84 -7.44 4.41
N LEU A 245 -13.77 -8.24 4.40
CA LEU A 245 -13.15 -8.83 3.23
C LEU A 245 -13.01 -10.35 3.35
N PRO A 246 -13.88 -11.15 2.69
CA PRO A 246 -13.89 -12.61 2.82
C PRO A 246 -12.54 -13.29 2.54
N ALA A 247 -11.75 -12.73 1.62
CA ALA A 247 -10.43 -13.23 1.29
C ALA A 247 -9.39 -12.97 2.40
N ARG A 248 -9.50 -11.85 3.13
CA ARG A 248 -8.67 -11.57 4.31
C ARG A 248 -9.05 -12.49 5.47
N GLY A 249 -10.35 -12.70 5.69
CA GLY A 249 -10.87 -13.69 6.64
C GLY A 249 -10.29 -15.10 6.42
N ARG A 250 -10.30 -15.59 5.17
CA ARG A 250 -9.70 -16.88 4.80
C ARG A 250 -8.19 -16.95 5.03
N LEU A 251 -7.46 -15.87 4.73
CA LEU A 251 -6.02 -15.79 5.00
C LEU A 251 -5.75 -15.96 6.50
N GLY A 252 -6.57 -15.30 7.32
CA GLY A 252 -6.58 -15.44 8.77
C GLY A 252 -6.79 -16.87 9.26
N GLN A 253 -7.80 -17.55 8.73
CA GLN A 253 -8.11 -18.94 9.07
C GLN A 253 -6.94 -19.89 8.73
N ARG A 254 -6.36 -19.77 7.54
CA ARG A 254 -5.20 -20.58 7.13
C ARG A 254 -3.97 -20.36 8.03
N ALA A 255 -3.72 -19.11 8.43
CA ALA A 255 -2.65 -18.81 9.35
C ALA A 255 -2.90 -19.42 10.74
N ARG A 256 -4.16 -19.43 11.21
CA ARG A 256 -4.57 -20.09 12.45
C ARG A 256 -4.35 -21.60 12.39
N GLU A 257 -4.81 -22.26 11.33
CA GLU A 257 -4.60 -23.69 11.13
C GLU A 257 -3.12 -24.08 11.11
N ALA A 258 -2.25 -23.23 10.54
CA ALA A 258 -0.81 -23.45 10.54
C ALA A 258 -0.20 -23.38 11.94
N VAL A 259 -0.69 -22.48 12.79
CA VAL A 259 -0.28 -22.36 14.20
C VAL A 259 -0.79 -23.56 15.01
N GLU A 260 -2.07 -23.91 14.87
CA GLU A 260 -2.70 -25.03 15.60
C GLU A 260 -2.10 -26.38 15.23
N ALA A 261 -1.71 -26.57 13.97
CA ALA A 261 -0.98 -27.75 13.50
C ALA A 261 0.50 -27.79 13.95
N GLY A 262 0.98 -26.81 14.72
CA GLY A 262 2.37 -26.74 15.20
C GLY A 262 3.41 -26.42 14.12
N ARG A 263 2.98 -26.07 12.90
CA ARG A 263 3.87 -25.69 11.78
C ARG A 263 4.49 -24.31 11.96
N VAL A 264 3.86 -23.45 12.77
CA VAL A 264 4.34 -22.11 13.12
C VAL A 264 4.44 -21.98 14.64
N ARG A 265 5.64 -21.75 15.14
CA ARG A 265 5.88 -21.43 16.55
C ARG A 265 5.61 -19.95 16.80
N VAL A 266 4.73 -19.61 17.74
CA VAL A 266 4.42 -18.22 18.07
C VAL A 266 5.23 -17.75 19.29
N VAL A 267 5.82 -16.56 19.18
CA VAL A 267 6.53 -15.87 20.27
C VAL A 267 5.90 -14.48 20.44
N THR A 268 5.21 -14.27 21.55
CA THR A 268 4.54 -13.00 21.89
C THR A 268 5.36 -12.18 22.88
N GLY A 269 5.00 -10.90 23.04
CA GLY A 269 5.69 -9.98 23.94
C GLY A 269 7.11 -9.61 23.48
N PHE A 270 7.44 -9.89 22.23
CA PHE A 270 8.80 -9.81 21.73
C PHE A 270 9.06 -8.46 21.05
N ARG A 271 9.65 -7.53 21.81
CA ARG A 271 10.14 -6.25 21.32
C ARG A 271 11.62 -6.37 20.98
N THR A 272 11.95 -6.57 19.71
CA THR A 272 13.35 -6.76 19.28
C THR A 272 14.20 -5.54 19.65
N GLU A 273 15.31 -5.78 20.33
CA GLU A 273 16.34 -4.76 20.65
C GLU A 273 17.65 -5.03 19.90
N ALA A 274 17.98 -6.30 19.67
CA ALA A 274 19.19 -6.69 18.95
C ALA A 274 18.97 -7.87 18.00
N VAL A 275 19.75 -7.84 16.92
CA VAL A 275 19.99 -8.93 15.98
C VAL A 275 21.47 -9.29 16.06
N GLU A 276 21.78 -10.36 16.76
CA GLU A 276 23.15 -10.80 17.00
C GLU A 276 23.58 -11.81 15.94
N SER A 277 24.76 -11.63 15.35
CA SER A 277 25.35 -12.62 14.45
C SER A 277 25.95 -13.78 15.25
N GLN A 278 25.77 -15.01 14.76
CA GLN A 278 26.35 -16.23 15.33
C GLN A 278 27.57 -16.70 14.51
N PRO A 279 28.49 -17.49 15.09
CA PRO A 279 29.71 -17.94 14.40
C PRO A 279 29.47 -18.77 13.14
N ASP A 280 28.33 -19.45 13.04
CA ASP A 280 27.92 -20.25 11.87
C ASP A 280 27.20 -19.42 10.79
N GLY A 281 27.13 -18.09 10.97
CA GLY A 281 26.50 -17.16 10.06
C GLY A 281 24.98 -17.05 10.22
N ARG A 282 24.36 -17.75 11.17
CA ARG A 282 22.96 -17.53 11.58
C ARG A 282 22.84 -16.28 12.46
N VAL A 283 21.62 -15.89 12.79
CA VAL A 283 21.35 -14.77 13.69
C VAL A 283 20.50 -15.20 14.88
N ALA A 284 20.58 -14.42 15.96
CA ALA A 284 19.68 -14.51 17.09
C ALA A 284 18.97 -13.18 17.31
N LEU A 285 17.66 -13.23 17.51
CA LEU A 285 16.88 -12.08 17.94
C LEU A 285 16.84 -12.02 19.45
N VAL A 286 17.06 -10.84 20.01
CA VAL A 286 16.97 -10.56 21.44
C VAL A 286 15.90 -9.51 21.68
N SER A 287 15.00 -9.79 22.61
CA SER A 287 13.97 -8.84 23.02
C SER A 287 14.38 -8.01 24.23
N SER A 288 13.69 -6.89 24.45
CA SER A 288 13.79 -6.05 25.64
C SER A 288 13.52 -6.75 26.97
N SER A 289 12.86 -7.90 26.94
CA SER A 289 12.56 -8.72 28.11
C SER A 289 13.63 -9.80 28.38
N GLY A 290 14.67 -9.86 27.56
CA GLY A 290 15.70 -10.91 27.61
C GLY A 290 15.30 -12.21 26.90
N GLN A 291 14.08 -12.34 26.34
CA GLN A 291 13.74 -13.48 25.49
C GLN A 291 14.66 -13.52 24.27
N ARG A 292 15.04 -14.75 23.88
CA ARG A 292 15.93 -15.02 22.75
C ARG A 292 15.31 -16.01 21.78
N VAL A 293 15.34 -15.68 20.50
CA VAL A 293 15.07 -16.61 19.38
C VAL A 293 16.37 -16.79 18.63
N GLY A 294 17.08 -17.88 18.92
CA GLY A 294 18.39 -18.19 18.33
C GLY A 294 18.29 -19.03 17.05
N ASP A 295 19.44 -19.25 16.43
CA ASP A 295 19.62 -20.22 15.35
C ASP A 295 18.73 -19.92 14.14
N VAL A 296 18.55 -18.64 13.84
CA VAL A 296 17.69 -18.15 12.77
C VAL A 296 18.51 -18.00 11.49
N ASP A 297 18.10 -18.71 10.45
CA ASP A 297 18.74 -18.58 9.14
C ASP A 297 18.31 -17.30 8.44
N ARG A 298 17.02 -16.93 8.52
CA ARG A 298 16.42 -15.77 7.86
C ARG A 298 15.38 -15.07 8.71
N VAL A 299 15.37 -13.75 8.68
CA VAL A 299 14.38 -12.88 9.30
C VAL A 299 13.62 -12.12 8.22
N ILE A 300 12.29 -12.16 8.28
CA ILE A 300 11.39 -11.45 7.39
C ILE A 300 10.61 -10.44 8.25
N ALA A 301 11.02 -9.18 8.21
CA ALA A 301 10.44 -8.08 8.98
C ALA A 301 9.32 -7.39 8.20
N LEU A 302 8.07 -7.76 8.50
CA LEU A 302 6.86 -7.23 7.87
C LEU A 302 6.11 -6.34 8.87
N THR A 303 6.83 -5.34 9.37
CA THR A 303 6.41 -4.42 10.45
C THR A 303 5.77 -3.12 9.93
N GLY A 304 5.33 -3.13 8.66
CA GLY A 304 4.68 -2.01 7.99
C GLY A 304 5.67 -1.09 7.25
N LEU A 305 5.13 0.01 6.74
CA LEU A 305 5.84 0.99 5.91
C LEU A 305 5.56 2.41 6.44
N ARG A 306 6.32 3.41 5.99
CA ARG A 306 6.14 4.82 6.36
C ARG A 306 6.52 5.76 5.20
N PRO A 307 6.06 7.02 5.19
CA PRO A 307 6.43 7.97 4.16
C PRO A 307 7.90 8.39 4.29
N ASP A 308 8.58 8.60 3.17
CA ASP A 308 9.83 9.35 3.14
C ASP A 308 9.53 10.84 2.88
N LEU A 309 9.88 11.68 3.84
CA LEU A 309 9.61 13.13 3.81
C LEU A 309 10.88 13.95 3.61
N ALA A 310 12.06 13.33 3.52
CA ALA A 310 13.34 14.04 3.57
C ALA A 310 13.51 15.04 2.42
N TRP A 311 13.12 14.66 1.20
CA TRP A 311 13.22 15.53 0.01
C TRP A 311 12.18 16.66 -0.04
N LEU A 312 11.21 16.66 0.89
CA LEU A 312 10.17 17.68 1.01
C LEU A 312 10.54 18.77 2.04
N SER A 313 11.79 18.79 2.53
CA SER A 313 12.22 19.62 3.66
C SER A 313 11.96 21.12 3.48
N GLU A 314 11.99 21.60 2.23
CA GLU A 314 11.79 23.01 1.86
C GLU A 314 10.33 23.41 1.64
N LEU A 315 9.40 22.46 1.71
CA LEU A 315 7.97 22.71 1.57
C LEU A 315 7.30 22.96 2.93
N ARG A 316 6.32 23.86 2.94
CA ARG A 316 5.50 24.17 4.13
C ARG A 316 4.34 23.17 4.25
N LEU A 317 4.67 21.94 4.63
CA LEU A 317 3.69 20.88 4.87
C LEU A 317 3.15 20.93 6.30
N GLU A 318 1.86 20.68 6.43
CA GLU A 318 1.16 20.56 7.72
C GLU A 318 0.78 19.09 7.93
N LEU A 319 1.57 18.40 8.75
CA LEU A 319 1.48 16.95 8.97
C LEU A 319 1.20 16.65 10.43
N ASP A 320 0.34 15.67 10.68
CA ASP A 320 0.04 15.14 12.00
C ASP A 320 1.30 14.53 12.64
N ALA A 321 1.48 14.79 13.94
CA ALA A 321 2.69 14.40 14.67
C ALA A 321 2.83 12.88 14.84
N THR A 322 1.72 12.13 14.76
CA THR A 322 1.72 10.67 14.98
C THR A 322 1.77 9.91 13.67
N LEU A 323 0.84 10.20 12.77
CA LEU A 323 0.67 9.48 11.51
C LEU A 323 1.60 9.99 10.42
N GLN A 324 2.05 11.24 10.50
CA GLN A 324 2.75 11.93 9.41
C GLN A 324 1.89 12.03 8.13
N ALA A 325 0.57 12.13 8.32
CA ALA A 325 -0.44 12.38 7.30
C ALA A 325 -0.87 13.87 7.33
N PRO A 326 -1.50 14.43 6.27
CA PRO A 326 -2.09 15.76 6.34
C PRO A 326 -3.01 15.91 7.57
N VAL A 327 -2.87 17.00 8.32
CA VAL A 327 -3.55 17.16 9.63
C VAL A 327 -5.08 17.05 9.56
N LYS A 328 -5.69 17.48 8.45
CA LYS A 328 -7.14 17.39 8.25
C LYS A 328 -7.59 15.96 7.97
N LEU A 329 -6.74 15.17 7.32
CA LEU A 329 -7.00 13.77 7.02
C LEU A 329 -6.77 12.87 8.24
N ALA A 330 -5.75 13.15 9.04
CA ALA A 330 -5.29 12.26 10.12
C ALA A 330 -6.39 11.73 11.06
N PRO A 331 -7.34 12.56 11.56
CA PRO A 331 -8.43 12.08 12.41
C PRO A 331 -9.36 11.06 11.73
N MET A 332 -9.48 11.12 10.40
CA MET A 332 -10.38 10.25 9.63
C MET A 332 -9.78 8.87 9.34
N ILE A 333 -8.47 8.70 9.53
CA ILE A 333 -7.73 7.50 9.14
C ILE A 333 -6.93 6.88 10.29
N ASP A 334 -7.08 7.40 11.51
CA ASP A 334 -6.36 6.88 12.68
C ASP A 334 -6.73 5.40 12.90
N PRO A 335 -5.76 4.47 12.80
CA PRO A 335 -6.01 3.04 12.97
C PRO A 335 -6.43 2.65 14.39
N ASN A 336 -6.34 3.55 15.37
CA ASN A 336 -6.88 3.31 16.71
C ASN A 336 -8.40 3.54 16.79
N VAL A 337 -8.99 4.19 15.78
CA VAL A 337 -10.41 4.55 15.73
C VAL A 337 -11.11 3.90 14.53
N HIS A 338 -10.42 3.81 13.39
CA HIS A 338 -11.00 3.46 12.10
C HIS A 338 -10.50 2.12 11.54
N SER A 339 -11.41 1.34 10.95
CA SER A 339 -11.13 0.19 10.07
C SER A 339 -11.08 0.64 8.59
N CYS A 340 -10.62 -0.25 7.69
CA CYS A 340 -10.56 0.01 6.24
C CYS A 340 -11.93 0.43 5.66
N GLY A 341 -13.04 -0.18 6.08
CA GLY A 341 -14.38 0.15 5.59
C GLY A 341 -15.00 1.41 6.21
N SER A 342 -14.44 1.93 7.30
CA SER A 342 -15.01 3.09 8.02
C SER A 342 -14.48 4.45 7.57
N VAL A 343 -13.50 4.47 6.66
CA VAL A 343 -12.87 5.71 6.19
C VAL A 343 -13.68 6.32 5.05
N SER A 344 -14.25 7.49 5.30
CA SER A 344 -14.94 8.25 4.25
C SER A 344 -13.99 8.65 3.11
N PRO A 345 -14.45 8.61 1.84
CA PRO A 345 -13.69 9.20 0.75
C PRO A 345 -13.41 10.68 1.00
N HIS A 346 -12.27 11.16 0.50
CA HIS A 346 -11.74 12.49 0.78
C HIS A 346 -10.88 12.95 -0.39
N GLY A 347 -10.64 14.25 -0.46
CA GLY A 347 -10.00 14.87 -1.61
C GLY A 347 -9.18 16.10 -1.23
N VAL A 348 -9.18 17.09 -2.11
CA VAL A 348 -8.35 18.30 -2.01
C VAL A 348 -8.52 19.04 -0.69
N VAL A 349 -9.71 18.98 -0.07
CA VAL A 349 -10.02 19.69 1.18
C VAL A 349 -9.17 19.17 2.34
N GLU A 350 -9.09 17.85 2.47
CA GLU A 350 -8.32 17.16 3.52
C GLU A 350 -6.83 17.07 3.18
N LEU A 351 -6.48 17.09 1.90
CA LEU A 351 -5.11 16.95 1.40
C LEU A 351 -4.35 18.27 1.22
N ALA A 352 -5.01 19.41 1.35
CA ALA A 352 -4.38 20.71 1.21
C ALA A 352 -3.37 21.00 2.35
N HIS A 353 -2.25 21.63 1.97
CA HIS A 353 -1.22 22.12 2.87
C HIS A 353 -1.14 23.65 2.84
N PRO A 354 -0.45 24.29 3.81
CA PRO A 354 -0.09 25.69 3.73
C PRO A 354 0.71 26.04 2.46
N GLU A 355 1.46 25.07 1.92
CA GLU A 355 2.14 25.18 0.63
C GLU A 355 1.14 25.06 -0.55
N PRO A 356 0.84 26.15 -1.30
CA PRO A 356 -0.21 26.12 -2.32
C PRO A 356 0.12 25.21 -3.51
N GLY A 357 -0.85 24.42 -4.00
CA GLY A 357 -0.63 23.55 -5.17
C GLY A 357 0.34 22.38 -4.91
N VAL A 358 0.59 22.03 -3.64
CA VAL A 358 1.32 20.83 -3.24
C VAL A 358 0.38 19.89 -2.50
N TYR A 359 0.32 18.65 -2.95
CA TYR A 359 -0.53 17.61 -2.37
C TYR A 359 0.24 16.31 -2.18
N LEU A 360 0.08 15.68 -1.01
CA LEU A 360 0.43 14.28 -0.82
C LEU A 360 -0.79 13.43 -1.20
N ALA A 361 -0.61 12.39 -1.99
CA ALA A 361 -1.70 11.54 -2.48
C ALA A 361 -1.38 10.04 -2.39
N GLY A 362 -2.43 9.23 -2.41
CA GLY A 362 -2.34 7.78 -2.28
C GLY A 362 -1.84 7.34 -0.91
N MET A 363 -1.14 6.21 -0.87
CA MET A 363 -0.53 5.70 0.37
C MET A 363 0.43 6.72 1.03
N LYS A 364 0.97 7.69 0.29
CA LYS A 364 1.82 8.74 0.87
C LYS A 364 1.03 9.63 1.84
N SER A 365 -0.21 9.98 1.49
CA SER A 365 -1.04 10.87 2.32
C SER A 365 -1.55 10.21 3.59
N TYR A 366 -1.62 8.88 3.61
CA TYR A 366 -2.02 8.13 4.80
C TYR A 366 -0.91 8.00 5.85
N GLY A 367 0.31 8.40 5.51
CA GLY A 367 1.46 8.33 6.40
C GLY A 367 1.67 6.90 6.92
N ARG A 368 1.39 6.69 8.20
CA ARG A 368 1.53 5.39 8.90
C ARG A 368 0.24 4.59 9.04
N ALA A 369 -0.89 5.13 8.61
CA ALA A 369 -2.17 4.43 8.66
C ALA A 369 -2.21 3.31 7.60
N PRO A 370 -2.61 2.07 7.93
CA PRO A 370 -2.56 0.92 7.01
C PRO A 370 -3.85 0.72 6.20
N THR A 371 -4.82 1.63 6.29
CA THR A 371 -6.21 1.45 5.83
C THR A 371 -6.49 1.99 4.41
N PHE A 372 -5.45 2.15 3.59
CA PHE A 372 -5.57 2.76 2.27
C PHE A 372 -6.18 1.80 1.22
N LEU A 373 -7.05 2.33 0.36
CA LEU A 373 -7.67 1.62 -0.76
C LEU A 373 -7.37 2.34 -2.08
N ALA A 374 -7.21 1.57 -3.17
CA ALA A 374 -6.92 2.11 -4.50
C ALA A 374 -8.01 3.10 -4.97
N MET A 375 -9.28 2.76 -4.78
CA MET A 375 -10.42 3.63 -5.13
C MET A 375 -10.37 4.98 -4.40
N THR A 376 -10.02 4.98 -3.11
CA THR A 376 -9.82 6.24 -2.36
C THR A 376 -8.71 7.07 -2.97
N GLY A 377 -7.60 6.44 -3.39
CA GLY A 377 -6.54 7.12 -4.13
C GLY A 377 -7.01 7.75 -5.45
N TYR A 378 -7.89 7.07 -6.18
CA TYR A 378 -8.46 7.59 -7.43
C TYR A 378 -9.37 8.81 -7.18
N GLU A 379 -10.16 8.78 -6.11
CA GLU A 379 -10.96 9.94 -5.70
C GLU A 379 -10.10 11.14 -5.30
N GLN A 380 -9.03 10.90 -4.53
CA GLN A 380 -8.08 11.94 -4.14
C GLN A 380 -7.53 12.68 -5.36
N VAL A 381 -7.03 11.94 -6.36
CA VAL A 381 -6.38 12.55 -7.53
C VAL A 381 -7.37 13.15 -8.53
N ARG A 382 -8.60 12.62 -8.63
CA ARG A 382 -9.70 13.27 -9.36
C ARG A 382 -10.00 14.64 -8.78
N SER A 383 -10.17 14.72 -7.46
CA SER A 383 -10.40 15.96 -6.72
C SER A 383 -9.25 16.97 -6.90
N ILE A 384 -8.00 16.52 -6.75
CA ILE A 384 -6.81 17.36 -6.94
C ILE A 384 -6.71 17.87 -8.38
N ALA A 385 -6.93 17.01 -9.38
CA ALA A 385 -6.86 17.42 -10.79
C ALA A 385 -7.93 18.46 -11.15
N ALA A 386 -9.13 18.36 -10.57
CA ALA A 386 -10.17 19.37 -10.71
C ALA A 386 -9.74 20.73 -10.12
N ALA A 387 -9.04 20.73 -8.98
CA ALA A 387 -8.49 21.95 -8.39
C ALA A 387 -7.45 22.61 -9.32
N PHE A 388 -6.55 21.83 -9.92
CA PHE A 388 -5.57 22.35 -10.90
C PHE A 388 -6.22 22.86 -12.18
N ALA A 389 -7.35 22.31 -12.60
CA ALA A 389 -8.14 22.79 -13.72
C ALA A 389 -8.97 24.06 -13.41
N GLY A 390 -8.97 24.52 -12.16
CA GLY A 390 -9.76 25.66 -11.71
C GLY A 390 -11.23 25.36 -11.43
N ASP A 391 -11.66 24.10 -11.51
CA ASP A 391 -13.02 23.68 -11.16
C ASP A 391 -13.13 23.36 -9.67
N ARG A 392 -13.29 24.41 -8.87
CA ARG A 392 -13.41 24.30 -7.41
C ARG A 392 -14.63 23.48 -6.98
N ALA A 393 -15.74 23.58 -7.72
CA ALA A 393 -16.94 22.82 -7.38
C ALA A 393 -16.71 21.31 -7.58
N ALA A 394 -16.06 20.88 -8.67
CA ALA A 394 -15.71 19.49 -8.86
C ALA A 394 -14.62 19.01 -7.90
N ALA A 395 -13.69 19.88 -7.52
CA ALA A 395 -12.64 19.55 -6.57
C ALA A 395 -13.22 19.24 -5.18
N GLU A 396 -14.21 20.00 -4.71
CA GLU A 396 -14.79 19.85 -3.37
C GLU A 396 -15.89 18.79 -3.27
N ARG A 397 -16.43 18.31 -4.40
CA ARG A 397 -17.37 17.19 -4.41
C ARG A 397 -16.65 15.87 -4.22
N VAL A 398 -17.18 15.01 -3.36
CA VAL A 398 -16.81 13.60 -3.28
C VAL A 398 -17.66 12.80 -4.25
N GLU A 399 -17.03 12.11 -5.20
CA GLU A 399 -17.73 11.34 -6.24
C GLU A 399 -17.64 9.82 -6.05
N LEU A 400 -16.73 9.35 -5.18
CA LEU A 400 -16.62 7.93 -4.84
C LEU A 400 -17.76 7.50 -3.90
N VAL A 401 -18.50 6.48 -4.34
CA VAL A 401 -19.47 5.76 -3.51
C VAL A 401 -18.87 4.41 -3.15
N LEU A 402 -18.63 4.18 -1.85
CA LEU A 402 -18.21 2.88 -1.34
C LEU A 402 -19.46 2.01 -1.09
N PRO A 403 -19.42 0.69 -1.35
CA PRO A 403 -20.53 -0.22 -1.03
C PRO A 403 -20.84 -0.24 0.47
N GLU A 404 -22.12 -0.31 0.85
CA GLU A 404 -22.57 -0.38 2.26
C GLU A 404 -22.04 -1.62 3.00
N SER A 405 -21.70 -2.70 2.27
CA SER A 405 -21.15 -3.94 2.83
C SER A 405 -19.66 -3.86 3.23
N GLY A 406 -19.01 -2.72 3.04
CA GLY A 406 -17.55 -2.67 2.99
C GLY A 406 -17.01 -3.21 1.65
N VAL A 407 -15.77 -2.82 1.35
CA VAL A 407 -15.13 -2.97 0.03
C VAL A 407 -14.52 -4.38 -0.12
N CYS A 408 -14.58 -4.94 -1.34
CA CYS A 408 -14.13 -6.22 -1.93
C CYS A 408 -14.83 -7.59 -1.63
N GLY A 409 -15.72 -8.02 -2.53
CA GLY A 409 -16.41 -9.32 -2.47
C GLY A 409 -15.59 -10.56 -2.88
N GLY A 410 -14.62 -10.98 -2.06
CA GLY A 410 -14.08 -12.35 -1.98
C GLY A 410 -13.47 -13.05 -3.22
N SER A 411 -12.15 -13.27 -3.23
CA SER A 411 -11.49 -14.23 -4.15
C SER A 411 -11.70 -15.70 -3.75
N GLY A 412 -12.55 -16.41 -4.49
CA GLY A 412 -12.79 -17.86 -4.32
C GLY A 412 -11.51 -18.69 -4.41
N GLY A 413 -11.47 -19.79 -3.65
CA GLY A 413 -10.29 -20.64 -3.48
C GLY A 413 -9.95 -21.50 -4.69
N TYR A 414 -8.64 -21.63 -4.92
CA TYR A 414 -7.86 -22.68 -5.57
C TYR A 414 -8.61 -23.88 -6.18
N ASP A 415 -8.39 -24.08 -7.48
CA ASP A 415 -8.62 -25.32 -8.19
C ASP A 415 -7.82 -26.47 -7.56
N VAL A 416 -8.52 -27.33 -6.85
CA VAL A 416 -8.23 -28.76 -6.82
C VAL A 416 -9.36 -29.43 -7.58
N ALA A 417 -9.01 -30.05 -8.71
CA ALA A 417 -9.92 -30.87 -9.47
C ALA A 417 -10.43 -32.03 -8.58
N SER A 418 -11.66 -31.93 -8.11
CA SER A 418 -12.44 -33.06 -7.60
C SER A 418 -13.88 -32.93 -8.10
N GLY A 419 -14.29 -33.86 -8.96
CA GLY A 419 -15.59 -33.84 -9.60
C GLY A 419 -16.77 -34.21 -8.71
N GLY A 420 -17.95 -33.76 -9.17
CA GLY A 420 -19.26 -34.38 -8.97
C GLY A 420 -19.94 -34.19 -7.60
N CYS A 421 -21.08 -33.47 -7.58
CA CYS A 421 -22.41 -34.06 -7.40
C CYS A 421 -23.51 -32.96 -7.35
N CYS A 422 -24.71 -33.33 -7.79
CA CYS A 422 -25.89 -32.50 -8.00
C CYS A 422 -26.58 -32.00 -6.70
N GLY A 423 -27.22 -30.83 -6.77
CA GLY A 423 -28.26 -30.40 -5.84
C GLY A 423 -28.54 -28.90 -5.89
N ALA A 424 -29.64 -28.48 -6.51
CA ALA A 424 -30.07 -27.08 -6.53
C ALA A 424 -30.65 -26.66 -5.16
N PRO A 425 -30.32 -25.47 -4.59
CA PRO A 425 -31.02 -24.98 -3.42
C PRO A 425 -32.25 -24.16 -3.80
N ALA A 426 -33.35 -24.47 -3.13
CA ALA A 426 -34.64 -23.80 -3.20
C ALA A 426 -34.55 -22.35 -2.70
N GLY A 427 -35.30 -21.45 -3.36
CA GLY A 427 -35.39 -20.04 -2.99
C GLY A 427 -36.12 -19.81 -1.65
N PRO A 428 -35.89 -18.66 -0.99
CA PRO A 428 -36.45 -18.37 0.34
C PRO A 428 -37.96 -18.04 0.29
N GLU A 429 -38.73 -18.67 1.18
CA GLU A 429 -40.14 -18.35 1.45
C GLU A 429 -40.29 -17.09 2.33
N LEU A 430 -41.26 -16.25 1.97
CA LEU A 430 -41.64 -15.02 2.67
C LEU A 430 -42.55 -15.34 3.88
N ILE A 431 -42.12 -14.94 5.08
CA ILE A 431 -42.95 -14.97 6.30
C ILE A 431 -43.75 -13.67 6.40
N THR A 432 -45.08 -13.77 6.50
CA THR A 432 -45.97 -12.62 6.73
C THR A 432 -46.37 -12.57 8.20
N LEU A 433 -46.06 -11.46 8.90
CA LEU A 433 -46.45 -11.24 10.30
C LEU A 433 -47.64 -10.27 10.38
N GLY A 434 -48.82 -10.78 10.75
CA GLY A 434 -50.00 -9.97 11.06
C GLY A 434 -50.13 -9.71 12.57
N ALA A 435 -50.30 -8.44 12.96
CA ALA A 435 -50.55 -8.04 14.35
C ALA A 435 -52.06 -8.02 14.66
N PRO A 436 -52.53 -8.51 15.82
CA PRO A 436 -53.92 -8.39 16.21
C PRO A 436 -54.23 -7.03 16.84
N VAL A 437 -55.31 -6.40 16.35
CA VAL A 437 -55.91 -5.15 16.85
C VAL A 437 -56.56 -5.40 18.22
N ARG A 438 -56.21 -4.59 19.23
CA ARG A 438 -56.89 -4.58 20.54
C ARG A 438 -58.14 -3.68 20.47
N SER A 439 -59.28 -4.24 20.84
CA SER A 439 -60.54 -3.51 21.05
C SER A 439 -60.58 -2.82 22.41
N SER A 440 -61.16 -1.63 22.42
CA SER A 440 -61.39 -0.72 23.55
C SER A 440 -62.44 -1.20 24.55
N THR A 441 -62.18 -0.90 25.83
CA THR A 441 -63.15 -0.31 26.77
C THR A 441 -62.42 0.68 27.65
#